data_AF-M3GXM1-F1
#
_entry.id   AF-M3GXM1-F1
#
_cell.length_a   1.000
_cell.length_b   1.000
_cell.length_c   1.000
_cell.angle_alpha   90.00
_cell.angle_beta   90.00
_cell.angle_gamma   90.00
#
_symmetry.space_group_name_H-M   'P 1'
#
loop_
_entity.id
_entity.type
_entity.pdbx_description
1 polymer ?
#
loop_
_entity_poly.entity_id
_entity_poly.type
_entity_poly.pdbx_seq_one_letter_code
_entity_poly.pdbx_strand_id
1 'polypeptide(L)' 'MNEKVKYIHGLEEGEWLKYFDTGDLQYRVTFVRGVGTMQERYENGKLKERKYYKNKKVVKHEKF' A
#
# COMPACT_ATOMS: atom_id res chain seq x y z
N MET A 1 20.94 0.46 -0.89
CA MET A 1 19.93 1.53 -0.77
C MET A 1 19.05 1.49 -2.02
N ASN A 2 17.95 0.74 -1.98
CA ASN A 2 17.06 0.52 -3.14
C ASN A 2 15.68 1.10 -2.85
N GLU A 3 15.58 2.42 -2.87
CA GLU A 3 14.28 3.12 -2.82
C GLU A 3 14.09 3.85 -4.14
N LYS A 4 13.58 3.12 -5.15
CA LYS A 4 13.08 3.73 -6.38
C LYS A 4 11.66 4.20 -6.17
N VAL A 5 11.46 5.21 -5.33
CA VAL A 5 10.19 5.95 -5.31
C VAL A 5 10.26 6.96 -6.45
N LYS A 6 9.72 6.58 -7.62
CA LYS A 6 9.53 7.47 -8.77
C LYS A 6 8.40 8.45 -8.43
N TYR A 7 8.75 9.59 -7.84
CA TYR A 7 7.84 10.73 -7.74
C TYR A 7 7.63 11.33 -9.13
N ILE A 8 6.56 10.91 -9.81
CA ILE A 8 6.12 11.51 -11.06
C ILE A 8 4.94 12.42 -10.72
N HIS A 9 5.19 13.74 -10.80
CA HIS A 9 4.22 14.84 -10.93
C HIS A 9 2.78 14.56 -10.45
N GLY A 10 2.47 15.00 -9.22
CA GLY A 10 1.10 15.09 -8.72
C GLY A 10 0.72 14.03 -7.68
N LEU A 11 1.50 13.95 -6.59
CA LEU A 11 1.18 13.47 -5.23
C LEU A 11 0.57 12.07 -5.01
N GLU A 12 0.15 11.35 -6.04
CA GLU A 12 -0.65 10.12 -5.87
C GLU A 12 -0.18 8.93 -6.68
N GLU A 13 0.70 9.11 -7.68
CA GLU A 13 1.25 7.98 -8.44
C GLU A 13 2.48 7.45 -7.70
N GLY A 14 2.37 6.30 -7.02
CA GLY A 14 3.50 5.75 -6.29
C GLY A 14 3.19 4.52 -5.45
N GLU A 15 4.27 3.89 -4.98
CA GLU A 15 4.24 2.79 -4.03
C GLU A 15 4.81 3.25 -2.69
N TRP A 16 4.05 2.97 -1.64
CA TRP A 16 4.38 3.20 -0.25
C TRP A 16 4.50 1.86 0.46
N LEU A 17 5.64 1.62 1.06
CA LEU A 17 5.93 0.40 1.82
C LEU A 17 6.24 0.83 3.25
N LYS A 18 5.57 0.20 4.21
CA LYS A 18 5.89 0.32 5.62
C LYS A 18 6.35 -1.04 6.11
N TYR A 19 7.43 -1.05 6.87
CA TYR A 19 8.00 -2.23 7.48
C TYR A 19 7.84 -2.14 9.00
N PHE A 20 7.73 -3.30 9.65
CA PHE A 20 7.89 -3.43 11.09
C PHE A 20 9.36 -3.21 11.48
N ASP A 21 9.61 -3.02 12.77
CA ASP A 21 10.98 -2.90 13.31
C ASP A 21 11.84 -4.13 13.00
N THR A 22 11.20 -5.31 12.88
CA THR A 22 11.82 -6.58 12.46
C THR A 22 12.31 -6.59 11.01
N GLY A 23 11.89 -5.62 10.19
CA GLY A 23 12.13 -5.57 8.75
C GLY A 23 11.05 -6.26 7.90
N ASP A 24 10.04 -6.86 8.52
CA ASP A 24 8.91 -7.47 7.82
C ASP A 24 7.96 -6.42 7.22
N LEU A 25 7.33 -6.72 6.08
CA LEU A 25 6.41 -5.79 5.45
C LEU A 25 5.11 -5.65 6.27
N GLN A 26 4.91 -4.49 6.88
CA GLN A 26 3.73 -4.15 7.67
C GLN A 26 2.53 -3.78 6.79
N TYR A 27 2.69 -2.83 5.88
CA TYR A 27 1.67 -2.59 4.86
C TYR A 27 2.26 -2.02 3.58
N ARG A 28 1.56 -2.24 2.47
CA ARG A 28 1.91 -1.73 1.14
C ARG A 28 0.71 -1.00 0.56
N VAL A 29 0.95 0.19 0.05
CA VAL A 29 -0.06 0.98 -0.68
C VAL A 29 0.50 1.35 -2.03
N THR A 30 -0.23 1.02 -3.09
CA THR A 30 0.16 1.35 -4.46
C THR A 30 -0.96 2.14 -5.09
N PHE A 31 -0.67 3.32 -5.64
CA PHE A 31 -1.62 4.14 -6.37
C PHE A 31 -1.08 4.41 -7.78
N VAL A 32 -1.88 4.07 -8.79
CA VAL A 32 -1.55 4.19 -10.21
C VAL A 32 -2.80 4.57 -11.00
N ARG A 33 -2.70 5.66 -11.76
CA ARG A 33 -3.72 6.32 -12.58
C ARG A 33 -5.08 6.41 -11.89
N GLY A 34 -5.07 6.84 -10.63
CA GLY A 34 -6.27 7.00 -9.80
C GLY A 34 -6.85 5.70 -9.23
N VAL A 35 -6.18 4.56 -9.40
CA VAL A 35 -6.52 3.29 -8.76
C VAL A 35 -5.51 2.99 -7.67
N GLY A 36 -5.98 2.82 -6.44
CA GLY A 36 -5.14 2.48 -5.29
C GLY A 36 -5.41 1.08 -4.77
N THR A 37 -4.41 0.42 -4.23
CA THR A 37 -4.57 -0.82 -3.46
C THR A 37 -3.70 -0.75 -2.22
N MET A 38 -4.30 -0.96 -1.06
CA MET A 38 -3.62 -1.07 0.23
C MET A 38 -3.73 -2.51 0.72
N GLN A 39 -2.64 -3.04 1.24
CA GLN A 39 -2.56 -4.36 1.87
C GLN A 39 -1.82 -4.22 3.19
N GLU A 40 -2.46 -4.58 4.29
CA GLU A 40 -1.83 -4.65 5.61
C GLU A 40 -1.62 -6.11 6.00
N ARG A 41 -0.48 -6.38 6.62
CA ARG A 41 -0.11 -7.69 7.16
C ARG A 41 0.16 -7.56 8.65
N TYR A 42 -0.14 -8.62 9.38
CA TYR A 42 0.37 -8.81 10.73
C TYR A 42 1.88 -9.06 10.69
N GLU A 43 2.56 -8.85 11.81
CA GLU A 43 3.98 -9.19 12.00
C GLU A 43 4.23 -10.68 11.72
N ASN A 44 3.23 -11.54 11.97
CA ASN A 44 3.23 -12.97 11.60
C ASN A 44 3.12 -13.25 10.09
N GLY A 45 3.20 -12.22 9.23
CA GLY A 45 3.11 -12.33 7.77
C GLY A 45 1.71 -12.58 7.20
N LYS A 46 0.71 -12.87 8.05
CA LYS A 46 -0.69 -13.06 7.63
C LYS A 46 -1.30 -11.76 7.13
N LEU A 47 -2.06 -11.84 6.04
CA LEU A 47 -2.82 -10.70 5.55
C LEU A 47 -3.87 -10.32 6.60
N LYS A 48 -3.89 -9.04 6.98
CA LYS A 48 -4.83 -8.49 7.96
C LYS A 48 -6.03 -7.86 7.27
N GLU A 49 -5.74 -7.03 6.28
CA GLU A 49 -6.77 -6.35 5.50
C GLU A 49 -6.25 -5.93 4.13
N ARG A 50 -7.19 -5.71 3.22
CA ARG A 50 -6.95 -5.20 1.88
C ARG A 50 -8.02 -4.19 1.52
N LYS A 51 -7.59 -3.01 1.08
CA LYS A 51 -8.48 -1.95 0.60
C LYS A 51 -8.14 -1.61 -0.85
N TYR A 52 -9.17 -1.31 -1.63
CA TYR A 52 -9.03 -0.85 -3.01
C TYR A 52 -9.63 0.53 -3.10
N TYR A 53 -8.94 1.40 -3.81
CA TYR A 53 -9.29 2.80 -3.99
C TYR A 53 -9.51 3.08 -5.46
N LYS A 54 -10.49 3.91 -5.78
CA LYS A 54 -10.71 4.46 -7.12
C LYS A 54 -11.06 5.93 -6.96
N ASN A 55 -10.34 6.82 -7.66
CA ASN A 55 -10.46 8.27 -7.52
C ASN A 55 -10.39 8.71 -6.04
N LYS A 56 -9.39 8.22 -5.30
CA LYS A 56 -9.17 8.49 -3.87
C LYS A 56 -10.26 7.99 -2.90
N LYS A 57 -11.28 7.27 -3.39
CA LYS A 57 -12.35 6.69 -2.55
C LYS A 57 -12.16 5.20 -2.41
N VAL A 58 -12.37 4.66 -1.21
CA VAL A 58 -12.38 3.21 -0.99
C VAL A 58 -13.59 2.62 -1.72
N VAL A 59 -13.34 1.73 -2.67
CA VAL A 59 -14.37 1.00 -3.40
C VAL A 59 -14.59 -0.41 -2.84
N LYS A 60 -13.60 -0.96 -2.16
CA LYS A 60 -13.68 -2.29 -1.57
C LYS A 60 -12.75 -2.40 -0.35
N HIS A 61 -13.23 -3.03 0.70
CA HIS A 61 -12.46 -3.33 1.90
C HIS A 61 -12.70 -4.79 2.28
N GLU A 62 -11.63 -5.56 2.38
CA GLU A 62 -11.62 -6.97 2.74
C GLU A 62 -10.80 -7.12 4.02
N LYS A 63 -11.37 -7.77 5.03
CA LYS A 63 -10.69 -8.10 6.28
C LYS A 63 -10.56 -9.62 6.36
N PHE A 64 -9.40 -10.09 6.81
CA PHE A 64 -9.04 -11.51 6.85
C PHE A 64 -8.79 -11.98 8.28
#